data_AF-A0A2E7DAN8-F1
#
_entry.id   AF-A0A2E7DAN8-F1
#
_cell.length_a   1.000
_cell.length_b   1.000
_cell.length_c   1.000
_cell.angle_alpha   90.00
_cell.angle_beta   90.00
_cell.angle_gamma   90.00
#
_symmetry.space_group_name_H-M   'P 1'
#
loop_
_entity.id
_entity.type
_entity.pdbx_description
1 polymer ?
#
loop_
_entity_poly.entity_id
_entity_poly.type
_entity_poly.pdbx_seq_one_letter_code
_entity_poly.pdbx_strand_id
1 'polypeptide(L)'
;MEDGNVTVRVAAISALTGNRSKSKLIAVKLSDALTDKEPVVKRAAIDALQEYVPLVQPTVERLIELLSSPDRDVRLSAIRLLGASGPEAAKGLPQITKLLNEQDASLCRTAARAIASIDRRTVEPLIEQLKSVPEKRELVRELAVAGLTAMRVGLRYKEGQITHISFYRRPKAYEKSKPSNVTNEDLKLLRHLPDIEEFFNVHSLSLAGTQVDNDGLVYLSG
;
A
#
# COMPACT_ATOMS: atom_id res chain seq x y z
N MET A 1 -26.53 -2.20 -11.28
CA MET A 1 -25.36 -2.64 -12.06
C MET A 1 -25.76 -3.29 -13.38
N GLU A 2 -27.04 -3.57 -13.64
CA GLU A 2 -27.47 -4.35 -14.82
C GLU A 2 -27.82 -3.49 -16.05
N ASP A 3 -27.70 -2.16 -15.96
CA ASP A 3 -28.01 -1.26 -17.06
C ASP A 3 -27.01 -1.44 -18.21
N GLY A 4 -27.48 -1.52 -19.46
CA GLY A 4 -26.63 -1.68 -20.64
C GLY A 4 -25.66 -0.50 -20.84
N ASN A 5 -26.00 0.69 -20.34
CA ASN A 5 -25.21 1.91 -20.50
C ASN A 5 -24.12 2.03 -19.43
N VAL A 6 -22.86 2.08 -19.89
CA VAL A 6 -21.66 2.20 -19.05
C VAL A 6 -21.71 3.44 -18.15
N THR A 7 -22.13 4.59 -18.69
CA THR A 7 -22.22 5.85 -17.97
C THR A 7 -23.24 5.77 -16.83
N VAL A 8 -24.36 5.09 -17.04
CA VAL A 8 -25.39 4.89 -16.01
C VAL A 8 -24.85 3.99 -14.89
N ARG A 9 -24.09 2.93 -15.23
CA ARG A 9 -23.46 2.06 -14.22
C ARG A 9 -22.42 2.79 -13.38
N VAL A 10 -21.57 3.61 -14.01
CA VAL A 10 -20.58 4.45 -13.30
C VAL A 10 -21.27 5.49 -12.41
N ALA A 11 -22.28 6.20 -12.93
CA ALA A 11 -23.03 7.17 -12.14
C ALA A 11 -23.73 6.54 -10.94
N ALA A 12 -24.24 5.31 -11.09
CA ALA A 12 -24.81 4.55 -9.99
C ALA A 12 -23.77 4.21 -8.91
N ILE A 13 -22.53 3.89 -9.29
CA ILE A 13 -21.42 3.68 -8.33
C ILE A 13 -21.13 4.97 -7.56
N SER A 14 -20.98 6.10 -8.26
CA SER A 14 -20.75 7.40 -7.63
C SER A 14 -21.89 7.84 -6.71
N ALA A 15 -23.14 7.51 -7.04
CA ALA A 15 -24.28 7.79 -6.18
C ALA A 15 -24.29 6.94 -4.89
N LEU A 16 -23.70 5.73 -4.92
CA LEU A 16 -23.60 4.86 -3.75
C LEU A 16 -22.56 5.36 -2.74
N THR A 17 -21.45 5.97 -3.18
CA THR A 17 -20.43 6.53 -2.28
C THR A 17 -20.92 7.77 -1.54
N GLY A 18 -21.84 8.54 -2.15
CA GLY A 18 -22.47 9.70 -1.53
C GLY A 18 -23.44 9.38 -0.38
N ASN A 19 -23.92 8.13 -0.24
CA ASN A 19 -24.96 7.75 0.71
C ASN A 19 -24.44 6.77 1.78
N ARG A 20 -23.78 7.31 2.80
CA ARG A 20 -22.99 6.59 3.83
C ARG A 20 -23.81 5.69 4.78
N SER A 21 -25.14 5.70 4.68
CA SER A 21 -26.04 5.10 5.67
C SER A 21 -26.35 3.61 5.46
N LYS A 22 -25.88 2.96 4.38
CA LYS A 22 -26.23 1.58 4.00
C LYS A 22 -25.04 0.70 3.61
N SER A 23 -24.05 0.59 4.49
CA SER A 23 -22.75 -0.06 4.26
C SER A 23 -22.85 -1.47 3.64
N LYS A 24 -23.61 -2.41 4.22
CA LYS A 24 -23.63 -3.82 3.76
C LYS A 24 -24.20 -4.02 2.35
N LEU A 25 -25.23 -3.26 1.98
CA LEU A 25 -25.81 -3.33 0.62
C LEU A 25 -24.88 -2.69 -0.43
N ILE A 26 -24.09 -1.69 -0.02
CA ILE A 26 -23.09 -1.06 -0.88
C ILE A 26 -21.97 -2.04 -1.21
N ALA A 27 -21.45 -2.79 -0.22
CA ALA A 27 -20.43 -3.82 -0.48
C ALA A 27 -20.87 -4.86 -1.52
N VAL A 28 -22.10 -5.38 -1.41
CA VAL A 28 -22.63 -6.36 -2.37
C VAL A 28 -22.68 -5.76 -3.78
N LYS A 29 -23.27 -4.55 -3.91
CA LYS A 29 -23.35 -3.88 -5.21
C LYS A 29 -21.98 -3.56 -5.81
N LEU A 30 -21.03 -3.11 -5.00
CA LEU A 30 -19.66 -2.84 -5.47
C LEU A 30 -18.95 -4.12 -5.87
N SER A 31 -19.17 -5.23 -5.17
CA SER A 31 -18.67 -6.55 -5.56
C SER A 31 -19.15 -6.97 -6.95
N ASP A 32 -20.42 -6.69 -7.27
CA ASP A 32 -20.98 -6.94 -8.60
C ASP A 32 -20.36 -6.03 -9.67
N ALA A 33 -20.04 -4.78 -9.37
CA ALA A 33 -19.35 -3.91 -10.35
C ALA A 33 -17.89 -4.31 -10.60
N LEU A 34 -17.24 -4.99 -9.65
CA LEU A 34 -15.89 -5.50 -9.88
C LEU A 34 -15.86 -6.63 -10.94
N THR A 35 -17.00 -7.28 -11.24
CA THR A 35 -17.10 -8.25 -12.36
C THR A 35 -17.57 -7.65 -13.67
N ASP A 36 -17.87 -6.36 -13.72
CA ASP A 36 -18.42 -5.76 -14.92
C ASP A 36 -17.49 -5.98 -16.11
N LYS A 37 -18.03 -6.23 -17.30
CA LYS A 37 -17.21 -6.43 -18.49
C LYS A 37 -16.36 -5.20 -18.85
N GLU A 38 -16.83 -4.01 -18.49
CA GLU A 38 -16.18 -2.75 -18.83
C GLU A 38 -15.13 -2.37 -17.78
N PRO A 39 -13.85 -2.18 -18.17
CA PRO A 39 -12.79 -1.80 -17.23
C PRO A 39 -13.09 -0.52 -16.46
N VAL A 40 -13.76 0.44 -17.09
CA VAL A 40 -14.14 1.72 -16.47
C VAL A 40 -15.06 1.49 -15.26
N VAL A 41 -16.00 0.54 -15.35
CA VAL A 41 -16.93 0.22 -14.27
C VAL A 41 -16.20 -0.48 -13.13
N LYS A 42 -15.29 -1.40 -13.45
CA LYS A 42 -14.43 -2.04 -12.43
C LYS A 42 -13.59 -1.01 -11.68
N ARG A 43 -12.96 -0.07 -12.39
CA ARG A 43 -12.15 1.00 -11.77
C ARG A 43 -13.00 1.88 -10.87
N ALA A 44 -14.17 2.33 -11.35
CA ALA A 44 -15.09 3.11 -10.53
C ALA A 44 -15.49 2.37 -9.24
N ALA A 45 -15.69 1.05 -9.29
CA ALA A 45 -15.97 0.25 -8.11
C ALA A 45 -14.77 0.16 -7.15
N ILE A 46 -13.54 0.02 -7.67
CA ILE A 46 -12.33 0.04 -6.85
C ILE A 46 -12.14 1.41 -6.19
N ASP A 47 -12.34 2.50 -6.92
CA ASP A 47 -12.21 3.86 -6.39
C ASP A 47 -13.25 4.11 -5.29
N ALA A 48 -14.49 3.65 -5.50
CA ALA A 48 -15.55 3.71 -4.49
C ALA A 48 -15.23 2.89 -3.22
N LEU A 49 -14.63 1.71 -3.38
CA LEU A 49 -14.17 0.89 -2.24
C LEU A 49 -12.98 1.54 -1.52
N GLN A 50 -12.12 2.28 -2.23
CA GLN A 50 -10.99 2.98 -1.64
C GLN A 50 -11.43 4.13 -0.72
N GLU A 51 -12.52 4.83 -1.08
CA GLU A 51 -13.13 5.83 -0.20
C GLU A 51 -13.71 5.22 1.09
N TYR A 52 -13.99 3.91 1.09
CA TYR A 52 -14.57 3.21 2.23
C TYR A 52 -13.91 1.84 2.47
N VAL A 53 -12.67 1.90 2.98
CA VAL A 53 -11.84 0.72 3.28
C VAL A 53 -12.55 -0.38 4.10
N PRO A 54 -13.44 -0.10 5.08
CA PRO A 54 -14.15 -1.17 5.80
C PRO A 54 -15.09 -2.03 4.94
N LEU A 55 -15.44 -1.60 3.73
CA LEU A 55 -16.22 -2.40 2.76
C LEU A 55 -15.34 -3.26 1.86
N VAL A 56 -14.02 -3.17 1.98
CA VAL A 56 -13.10 -3.93 1.15
C VAL A 56 -13.06 -5.39 1.55
N GLN A 57 -13.14 -5.70 2.85
CA GLN A 57 -13.07 -7.07 3.38
C GLN A 57 -13.95 -8.09 2.62
N PRO A 58 -15.26 -7.85 2.39
CA PRO A 58 -16.11 -8.78 1.63
C PRO A 58 -15.76 -8.87 0.13
N THR A 59 -14.93 -7.98 -0.39
CA THR A 59 -14.54 -7.91 -1.81
C THR A 59 -13.10 -8.36 -2.08
N VAL A 60 -12.33 -8.72 -1.04
CA VAL A 60 -10.90 -9.09 -1.17
C VAL A 60 -10.67 -10.19 -2.21
N GLU A 61 -11.48 -11.25 -2.20
CA GLU A 61 -11.32 -12.36 -3.16
C GLU A 61 -11.54 -11.89 -4.61
N ARG A 62 -12.52 -11.02 -4.82
CA ARG A 62 -12.78 -10.41 -6.13
C ARG A 62 -11.63 -9.48 -6.56
N LEU A 63 -11.08 -8.70 -5.63
CA LEU A 63 -9.92 -7.85 -5.92
C LEU A 63 -8.67 -8.67 -6.27
N ILE A 64 -8.49 -9.85 -5.66
CA ILE A 64 -7.41 -10.78 -6.01
C ILE A 64 -7.58 -11.30 -7.44
N GLU A 65 -8.81 -11.61 -7.88
CA GLU A 65 -9.07 -12.00 -9.28
C GLU A 65 -8.68 -10.88 -10.26
N LEU A 66 -8.93 -9.62 -9.90
CA LEU A 66 -8.60 -8.46 -10.74
C LEU A 66 -7.10 -8.22 -10.94
N LEU A 67 -6.24 -8.87 -10.15
CA LEU A 67 -4.79 -8.88 -10.39
C LEU A 67 -4.41 -9.50 -11.74
N SER A 68 -5.28 -10.35 -12.30
CA SER A 68 -5.12 -10.97 -13.62
C SER A 68 -5.94 -10.28 -14.72
N SER A 69 -6.50 -9.09 -14.45
CA SER A 69 -7.27 -8.33 -15.44
C SER A 69 -6.43 -8.03 -16.69
N PRO A 70 -6.98 -8.12 -17.92
CA PRO A 70 -6.27 -7.70 -19.12
C PRO A 70 -6.02 -6.19 -19.14
N ASP A 71 -6.92 -5.41 -18.52
CA ASP A 71 -6.77 -3.97 -18.37
C ASP A 71 -5.74 -3.65 -17.28
N ARG A 72 -4.68 -2.96 -17.68
CA ARG A 72 -3.55 -2.55 -16.84
C ARG A 72 -3.98 -1.69 -15.66
N ASP A 73 -4.87 -0.73 -15.89
CA ASP A 73 -5.25 0.23 -14.87
C ASP A 73 -6.14 -0.42 -13.81
N VAL A 74 -6.99 -1.38 -14.21
CA VAL A 74 -7.72 -2.26 -13.28
C VAL A 74 -6.74 -3.03 -12.40
N ARG A 75 -5.67 -3.63 -12.97
CA ARG A 75 -4.64 -4.33 -12.17
C ARG A 75 -4.00 -3.39 -11.16
N LEU A 76 -3.54 -2.22 -11.60
CA LEU A 76 -2.91 -1.22 -10.73
C LEU A 76 -3.83 -0.76 -9.59
N SER A 77 -5.10 -0.49 -9.88
CA SER A 77 -6.07 -0.09 -8.87
C SER A 77 -6.34 -1.23 -7.88
N ALA A 78 -6.45 -2.48 -8.34
CA ALA A 78 -6.65 -3.63 -7.47
C ALA A 78 -5.46 -3.84 -6.51
N ILE A 79 -4.22 -3.75 -7.01
CA ILE A 79 -3.01 -3.87 -6.17
C ILE A 79 -2.98 -2.78 -5.10
N ARG A 80 -3.27 -1.53 -5.48
CA ARG A 80 -3.30 -0.40 -4.53
C ARG A 80 -4.33 -0.60 -3.43
N LEU A 81 -5.54 -1.02 -3.80
CA LEU A 81 -6.60 -1.24 -2.82
C LEU A 81 -6.29 -2.43 -1.89
N LEU A 82 -5.76 -3.53 -2.42
CA LEU A 82 -5.28 -4.66 -1.60
C LEU A 82 -4.18 -4.23 -0.63
N GLY A 83 -3.22 -3.41 -1.08
CA GLY A 83 -2.20 -2.80 -0.22
C GLY A 83 -2.81 -1.95 0.90
N ALA A 84 -3.74 -1.07 0.56
CA ALA A 84 -4.44 -0.21 1.52
C ALA A 84 -5.31 -1.00 2.53
N SER A 85 -5.75 -2.20 2.16
CA SER A 85 -6.50 -3.11 3.04
C SER A 85 -5.63 -3.75 4.12
N GLY A 86 -4.30 -3.71 3.96
CA GLY A 86 -3.36 -4.23 4.94
C GLY A 86 -3.49 -5.75 5.15
N PRO A 87 -3.36 -6.25 6.40
CA PRO A 87 -3.30 -7.70 6.69
C PRO A 87 -4.51 -8.51 6.23
N GLU A 88 -5.67 -7.89 6.04
CA GLU A 88 -6.87 -8.57 5.55
C GLU A 88 -6.71 -9.08 4.10
N ALA A 89 -5.82 -8.46 3.33
CA ALA A 89 -5.48 -8.86 1.96
C ALA A 89 -4.34 -9.90 1.88
N ALA A 90 -3.91 -10.47 3.01
CA ALA A 90 -2.79 -11.44 3.05
C ALA A 90 -2.99 -12.65 2.11
N LYS A 91 -4.24 -13.07 1.87
CA LYS A 91 -4.57 -14.14 0.92
C LYS A 91 -4.11 -13.83 -0.52
N GLY A 92 -3.95 -12.54 -0.88
CA GLY A 92 -3.51 -12.09 -2.19
C GLY A 92 -1.99 -12.04 -2.37
N LEU A 93 -1.21 -12.21 -1.30
CA LEU A 93 0.25 -12.12 -1.35
C LEU A 93 0.88 -13.00 -2.44
N PRO A 94 0.49 -14.29 -2.62
CA PRO A 94 1.07 -15.13 -3.67
C PRO A 94 0.87 -14.55 -5.08
N GLN A 95 -0.30 -14.00 -5.37
CA GLN A 95 -0.61 -13.37 -6.65
C GLN A 95 0.12 -12.04 -6.83
N ILE A 96 0.15 -11.19 -5.80
CA ILE A 96 0.84 -9.90 -5.85
C ILE A 96 2.36 -10.09 -6.01
N THR A 97 2.94 -11.10 -5.35
CA THR A 97 4.37 -11.44 -5.50
C THR A 97 4.73 -11.83 -6.93
N LYS A 98 3.84 -12.49 -7.68
CA LYS A 98 4.08 -12.78 -9.10
C LYS A 98 4.22 -11.51 -9.95
N LEU A 99 3.51 -10.44 -9.58
CA LEU A 99 3.54 -9.16 -10.29
C LEU A 99 4.89 -8.42 -10.15
N LEU A 100 5.76 -8.85 -9.23
CA LEU A 100 7.13 -8.36 -9.14
C LEU A 100 7.98 -8.74 -10.37
N ASN A 101 7.53 -9.72 -11.16
CA ASN A 101 8.20 -10.19 -12.39
C ASN A 101 7.55 -9.70 -13.68
N GLU A 102 6.54 -8.84 -13.60
CA GLU A 102 5.94 -8.18 -14.77
C GLU A 102 6.97 -7.29 -15.49
N GLN A 103 6.75 -7.07 -16.79
CA GLN A 103 7.58 -6.15 -17.57
C GLN A 103 7.29 -4.68 -17.21
N ASP A 104 6.07 -4.39 -16.75
CA ASP A 104 5.65 -3.05 -16.37
C ASP A 104 6.21 -2.66 -15.00
N ALA A 105 7.21 -1.79 -15.00
CA ALA A 105 7.85 -1.27 -13.79
C ALA A 105 6.88 -0.56 -12.83
N SER A 106 5.78 0.02 -13.32
CA SER A 106 4.74 0.62 -12.48
C SER A 106 3.99 -0.45 -11.70
N LEU A 107 3.65 -1.58 -12.35
CA LEU A 107 2.99 -2.71 -11.69
C LEU A 107 3.91 -3.34 -10.64
N CYS A 108 5.20 -3.55 -10.97
CA CYS A 108 6.16 -4.12 -10.01
C CYS A 108 6.33 -3.24 -8.76
N ARG A 109 6.53 -1.93 -8.93
CA ARG A 109 6.68 -1.00 -7.79
C ARG A 109 5.42 -0.97 -6.92
N THR A 110 4.26 -0.93 -7.55
CA THR A 110 2.97 -0.93 -6.83
C THR A 110 2.77 -2.24 -6.07
N ALA A 111 3.15 -3.37 -6.66
CA ALA A 111 3.11 -4.69 -6.00
C ALA A 111 4.06 -4.75 -4.80
N ALA A 112 5.30 -4.25 -4.93
CA ALA A 112 6.24 -4.17 -3.80
C ALA A 112 5.68 -3.37 -2.63
N ARG A 113 5.11 -2.18 -2.90
CA ARG A 113 4.47 -1.36 -1.87
C ARG A 113 3.29 -2.06 -1.21
N ALA A 114 2.45 -2.72 -2.01
CA ALA A 114 1.29 -3.45 -1.50
C ALA A 114 1.72 -4.62 -0.61
N ILE A 115 2.72 -5.41 -1.02
CA ILE A 115 3.27 -6.52 -0.22
C ILE A 115 3.75 -6.04 1.14
N ALA A 116 4.55 -4.97 1.18
CA ALA A 116 5.03 -4.39 2.43
C ALA A 116 3.90 -3.87 3.34
N SER A 117 2.84 -3.32 2.74
CA SER A 117 1.66 -2.81 3.46
C SER A 117 0.76 -3.93 4.00
N ILE A 118 0.68 -5.06 3.28
CA ILE A 118 -0.13 -6.23 3.65
C ILE A 118 0.56 -7.01 4.76
N ASP A 119 1.83 -7.38 4.57
CA ASP A 119 2.61 -8.08 5.58
C ASP A 119 4.10 -7.76 5.47
N ARG A 120 4.57 -6.87 6.35
CA ARG A 120 5.98 -6.48 6.43
C ARG A 120 6.95 -7.66 6.59
N ARG A 121 6.52 -8.78 7.17
CA ARG A 121 7.38 -9.97 7.40
C ARG A 121 7.78 -10.64 6.08
N THR A 122 7.05 -10.36 5.01
CA THR A 122 7.38 -10.85 3.66
C THR A 122 8.49 -10.05 2.99
N VAL A 123 8.80 -8.84 3.49
CA VAL A 123 9.74 -7.91 2.85
C VAL A 123 11.17 -8.44 2.89
N GLU A 124 11.67 -8.89 4.05
CA GLU A 124 13.05 -9.39 4.19
C GLU A 124 13.29 -10.63 3.30
N PRO A 125 12.46 -11.69 3.34
CA PRO A 125 12.63 -12.84 2.44
C PRO A 125 12.63 -12.47 0.95
N LEU A 126 11.78 -11.51 0.55
CA LEU A 126 11.71 -11.06 -0.84
C LEU A 126 12.93 -10.25 -1.26
N ILE A 127 13.46 -9.40 -0.38
CA ILE A 127 14.72 -8.70 -0.64
C ILE A 127 15.86 -9.70 -0.82
N GLU A 128 15.96 -10.69 0.07
CA GLU A 128 16.98 -11.74 -0.02
C GLU A 128 16.89 -12.54 -1.32
N GLN A 129 15.67 -12.81 -1.80
CA GLN A 129 15.45 -13.47 -3.08
C GLN A 129 15.83 -12.58 -4.28
N LEU A 130 15.57 -11.27 -4.21
CA LEU A 130 15.70 -10.35 -5.34
C LEU A 130 17.06 -9.65 -5.43
N LYS A 131 17.85 -9.61 -4.35
CA LYS A 131 19.14 -8.89 -4.31
C LYS A 131 20.20 -9.44 -5.27
N SER A 132 20.09 -10.70 -5.67
CA SER A 132 20.99 -11.34 -6.63
C SER A 132 20.62 -11.06 -8.09
N VAL A 133 19.47 -10.43 -8.36
CA VAL A 133 18.99 -10.08 -9.69
C VAL A 133 19.29 -8.60 -9.97
N PRO A 134 20.28 -8.26 -10.81
CA PRO A 134 20.70 -6.87 -11.00
C PRO A 134 19.57 -5.95 -11.50
N GLU A 135 18.65 -6.46 -12.34
CA GLU A 135 17.51 -5.68 -12.85
C GLU A 135 16.47 -5.36 -11.77
N LYS A 136 16.48 -6.08 -10.64
CA LYS A 136 15.53 -5.89 -9.53
C LYS A 136 16.09 -5.01 -8.43
N ARG A 137 17.26 -4.38 -8.61
CA ARG A 137 17.90 -3.53 -7.58
C ARG A 137 17.00 -2.38 -7.11
N GLU A 138 16.30 -1.73 -8.04
CA GLU A 138 15.31 -0.69 -7.73
C GLU A 138 14.10 -1.24 -6.97
N LEU A 139 13.70 -2.48 -7.24
CA LEU A 139 12.59 -3.13 -6.56
C LEU A 139 12.96 -3.54 -5.13
N VAL A 140 14.20 -3.98 -4.92
CA VAL A 140 14.75 -4.24 -3.58
C VAL A 140 14.75 -2.98 -2.74
N ARG A 141 15.17 -1.84 -3.32
CA ARG A 141 15.07 -0.52 -2.68
C ARG A 141 13.62 -0.22 -2.31
N GLU A 142 12.71 -0.26 -3.28
CA GLU A 142 11.28 0.03 -3.05
C GLU A 142 10.65 -0.84 -1.94
N LEU A 143 10.95 -2.15 -1.92
CA LEU A 143 10.49 -3.08 -0.88
C LEU A 143 10.99 -2.69 0.51
N ALA A 144 12.30 -2.39 0.65
CA ALA A 144 12.88 -2.01 1.93
C ALA A 144 12.23 -0.73 2.48
N VAL A 145 11.98 0.23 1.60
CA VAL A 145 11.40 1.55 1.92
C VAL A 145 9.95 1.43 2.33
N ALA A 146 9.18 0.69 1.55
CA ALA A 146 7.79 0.44 1.85
C ALA A 146 7.65 -0.33 3.17
N GLY A 147 8.54 -1.29 3.44
CA GLY A 147 8.60 -2.02 4.71
C GLY A 147 8.82 -1.10 5.90
N LEU A 148 9.84 -0.22 5.85
CA LEU A 148 10.12 0.76 6.91
C LEU A 148 8.98 1.77 7.09
N THR A 149 8.37 2.21 5.99
CA THR A 149 7.20 3.12 6.03
C THR A 149 6.01 2.45 6.71
N ALA A 150 5.73 1.18 6.39
CA ALA A 150 4.67 0.40 7.03
C ALA A 150 4.93 0.18 8.53
N MET A 151 6.20 0.14 8.94
CA MET A 151 6.63 0.05 10.33
C MET A 151 6.52 1.37 11.10
N ARG A 152 6.26 2.50 10.42
CA ARG A 152 6.13 3.84 10.99
C ARG A 152 7.34 4.20 11.86
N VAL A 153 8.52 3.96 11.30
CA VAL A 153 9.80 4.28 11.90
C VAL A 153 10.09 5.77 11.67
N GLY A 154 10.31 6.53 12.74
CA GLY A 154 10.88 7.88 12.67
C GLY A 154 12.39 7.81 12.87
N LEU A 155 13.16 8.45 11.99
CA LEU A 155 14.62 8.50 12.07
C LEU A 155 15.07 9.91 12.45
N ARG A 156 16.08 10.03 13.33
CA ARG A 156 16.73 11.29 13.69
C ARG A 156 18.14 11.32 13.15
N TYR A 157 18.50 12.45 12.56
CA TYR A 157 19.79 12.68 11.92
C TYR A 157 20.60 13.75 12.66
N LYS A 158 21.92 13.57 12.72
CA LYS A 158 22.88 14.61 13.10
C LYS A 158 24.16 14.41 12.29
N GLU A 159 24.59 15.46 11.58
CA GLU A 159 25.85 15.45 10.81
C GLU A 159 25.94 14.30 9.78
N GLY A 160 24.85 14.11 9.00
CA GLY A 160 24.72 13.00 8.05
C GLY A 160 24.20 11.73 8.71
N GLN A 161 24.70 11.37 9.89
CA GLN A 161 24.47 10.06 10.47
C GLN A 161 23.09 9.88 11.12
N ILE A 162 22.52 8.67 11.03
CA ILE A 162 21.40 8.26 11.89
C ILE A 162 21.91 8.26 13.33
N THR A 163 21.34 9.11 14.17
CA THR A 163 21.63 9.11 15.61
C THR A 163 20.57 8.38 16.41
N HIS A 164 19.31 8.40 15.99
CA HIS A 164 18.21 7.74 16.72
C HIS A 164 17.15 7.18 15.77
N ILE A 165 16.55 6.07 16.19
CA ILE A 165 15.47 5.36 15.49
C ILE A 165 14.29 5.23 16.46
N SER A 166 13.10 5.65 16.06
CA SER A 166 11.87 5.71 16.86
C SER A 166 10.73 4.95 16.16
N PHE A 167 9.80 4.35 16.91
CA PHE A 167 8.79 3.42 16.36
C PHE A 167 7.41 3.74 16.92
N TYR A 168 6.41 3.94 16.05
CA TYR A 168 5.09 4.41 16.49
C TYR A 168 3.93 3.47 16.10
N ARG A 169 2.94 3.36 17.01
CA ARG A 169 1.65 2.67 16.77
C ARG A 169 0.53 3.71 16.55
N ARG A 170 -0.53 3.39 15.78
CA ARG A 170 -1.77 4.21 15.77
C ARG A 170 -2.24 4.40 17.22
N PRO A 171 -2.40 5.64 17.74
CA PRO A 171 -3.17 5.84 18.95
C PRO A 171 -4.63 5.53 18.59
N LYS A 172 -5.30 4.66 19.36
CA LYS A 172 -6.72 4.90 19.62
C LYS A 172 -6.75 6.27 20.29
N ALA A 173 -7.63 7.16 19.81
CA ALA A 173 -7.69 8.55 20.20
C ALA A 173 -7.38 8.77 21.71
N TYR A 174 -6.49 9.72 22.00
CA TYR A 174 -6.12 10.19 23.35
C TYR A 174 -5.29 9.27 24.27
N GLU A 175 -4.21 8.66 23.78
CA GLU A 175 -3.13 8.19 24.67
C GLU A 175 -1.74 8.57 24.15
N LYS A 176 -0.95 9.20 25.02
CA LYS A 176 0.50 9.38 24.90
C LYS A 176 1.17 7.99 24.89
N SER A 177 1.15 7.29 23.77
CA SER A 177 1.67 5.93 23.69
C SER A 177 3.20 5.93 23.54
N LYS A 178 3.86 5.19 24.43
CA LYS A 178 5.30 4.90 24.37
C LYS A 178 5.64 4.17 23.06
N PRO A 179 6.83 4.40 22.47
CA PRO A 179 7.27 3.70 21.27
C PRO A 179 7.33 2.19 21.52
N SER A 180 6.81 1.41 20.57
CA SER A 180 6.79 -0.06 20.64
C SER A 180 8.16 -0.67 20.33
N ASN A 181 8.48 -1.82 20.94
CA ASN A 181 9.74 -2.53 20.74
C ASN A 181 9.92 -3.00 19.28
N VAL A 182 10.98 -2.50 18.67
CA VAL A 182 11.57 -2.97 17.41
C VAL A 182 11.91 -4.45 17.51
N THR A 183 11.59 -5.24 16.50
CA THR A 183 12.13 -6.60 16.42
C THR A 183 13.51 -6.61 15.76
N ASN A 184 14.29 -7.67 15.98
CA ASN A 184 15.54 -7.82 15.23
C ASN A 184 15.29 -7.92 13.70
N GLU A 185 14.14 -8.42 13.27
CA GLU A 185 13.75 -8.44 11.85
C GLU A 185 13.54 -7.03 11.29
N ASP A 186 12.89 -6.16 12.06
CA ASP A 186 12.66 -4.76 11.72
C ASP A 186 13.98 -3.99 11.44
N LEU A 187 15.05 -4.29 12.19
CA LEU A 187 16.37 -3.67 12.00
C LEU A 187 17.15 -4.20 10.79
N LYS A 188 16.86 -5.41 10.31
CA LYS A 188 17.58 -5.99 9.17
C LYS A 188 17.24 -5.28 7.86
N LEU A 189 16.02 -4.74 7.73
CA LEU A 189 15.60 -3.98 6.56
C LEU A 189 16.51 -2.78 6.26
N LEU A 190 17.04 -2.14 7.30
CA LEU A 190 17.97 -1.00 7.18
C LEU A 190 19.27 -1.38 6.47
N ARG A 191 19.71 -2.65 6.55
CA ARG A 191 20.95 -3.12 5.94
C ARG A 191 20.88 -3.25 4.41
N HIS A 192 19.66 -3.20 3.85
CA HIS A 192 19.43 -3.35 2.42
C HIS A 192 19.35 -2.01 1.68
N LEU A 193 19.31 -0.88 2.40
CA LEU A 193 19.36 0.45 1.81
C LEU A 193 20.82 0.81 1.47
N PRO A 194 21.17 1.03 0.19
CA PRO A 194 22.46 1.62 -0.14
C PRO A 194 22.45 3.06 0.33
N ASP A 195 23.43 3.41 1.15
CA ASP A 195 23.63 4.75 1.70
C ASP A 195 22.32 5.40 2.18
N ILE A 196 21.88 4.99 3.38
CA ILE A 196 20.63 5.46 4.01
C ILE A 196 20.50 6.99 3.90
N GLU A 197 21.60 7.74 3.95
CA GLU A 197 21.62 9.21 3.84
C GLU A 197 21.24 9.72 2.44
N GLU A 198 21.79 9.13 1.37
CA GLU A 198 21.46 9.47 -0.03
C GLU A 198 20.03 9.05 -0.39
N PHE A 199 19.60 7.91 0.17
CA PHE A 199 18.29 7.32 -0.06
C PHE A 199 17.12 8.30 0.24
N PHE A 200 17.18 9.05 1.35
CA PHE A 200 16.14 10.01 1.72
C PHE A 200 16.24 11.35 0.98
N ASN A 201 17.44 11.73 0.51
CA ASN A 201 17.63 12.94 -0.30
C ASN A 201 17.05 12.79 -1.72
N VAL A 202 17.19 11.62 -2.35
CA VAL A 202 16.76 11.38 -3.75
C VAL A 202 15.25 11.20 -3.89
N HIS A 203 14.57 10.62 -2.89
CA HIS A 203 13.16 10.27 -3.03
C HIS A 203 12.19 11.45 -2.86
N SER A 204 12.69 12.69 -2.73
CA SER A 204 11.85 13.89 -2.57
C SER A 204 10.71 13.67 -1.58
N LEU A 205 10.99 12.94 -0.49
CA LEU A 205 10.23 13.03 0.75
C LEU A 205 10.48 14.44 1.27
N SER A 206 9.86 15.41 0.60
CA SER A 206 9.94 16.80 0.97
C SER A 206 9.46 16.89 2.40
N LEU A 207 10.29 17.50 3.24
CA LEU A 207 9.89 17.98 4.56
C LEU A 207 8.70 18.98 4.49
N ALA A 208 8.18 19.31 3.28
CA ALA A 208 7.04 20.22 3.09
C ALA A 208 5.70 19.73 3.67
N GLY A 209 5.64 18.54 4.26
CA GLY A 209 4.52 18.11 5.12
C GLY A 209 4.95 17.57 6.49
N THR A 210 6.26 17.49 6.75
CA THR A 210 6.77 16.97 8.01
C THR A 210 6.64 18.04 9.07
N GLN A 211 5.82 17.77 10.07
CA GLN A 211 5.98 18.49 11.33
C GLN A 211 7.35 18.13 11.90
N VAL A 212 7.96 19.09 12.58
CA VAL A 212 9.13 18.85 13.43
C VAL A 212 8.69 19.24 14.83
N ASP A 213 8.69 18.30 15.78
CA ASP A 213 8.38 18.68 17.15
C ASP A 213 9.55 19.42 17.81
N ASN A 214 9.30 19.94 19.01
CA ASN A 214 10.29 20.69 19.78
C ASN A 214 11.54 19.87 20.15
N ASP A 215 11.50 18.55 19.97
CA ASP A 215 12.64 17.68 20.19
C ASP A 215 13.43 17.42 18.90
N GLY A 216 12.98 17.88 17.73
CA GLY A 216 13.67 17.67 16.44
C GLY A 216 13.28 16.37 15.72
N LEU A 217 12.11 15.80 16.02
CA LEU A 217 11.60 14.59 15.34
C LEU A 217 10.86 14.95 14.05
N VAL A 218 11.19 14.27 12.96
CA VAL A 218 10.59 14.47 11.64
C VAL A 218 9.42 13.49 11.43
N TYR A 219 8.20 14.00 11.25
CA TYR A 219 7.01 13.17 11.02
C TYR A 219 6.77 12.94 9.52
N LEU A 220 6.80 11.70 9.02
CA LEU A 220 6.29 11.41 7.68
C LEU A 220 4.76 11.42 7.69
N SER A 221 4.15 12.50 7.20
CA SER A 221 2.71 12.57 6.97
C SER A 221 2.35 11.67 5.78
N GLY A 222 1.44 10.72 6.00
CA GLY A 222 0.74 10.02 4.92
C GLY A 222 -0.43 10.85 4.40
#